data_AF-A0A8H4JA29-F1
#
_entry.id   AF-A0A8H4JA29-F1
#
_cell.length_a   1.000
_cell.length_b   1.000
_cell.length_c   1.000
_cell.angle_alpha   90.00
_cell.angle_beta   90.00
_cell.angle_gamma   90.00
#
_symmetry.space_group_name_H-M   'P 1'
#
loop_
_entity.id
_entity.type
_entity.pdbx_description
1 polymer ?
#
loop_
_entity_poly.entity_id
_entity_poly.type
_entity_poly.pdbx_seq_one_letter_code
_entity_poly.pdbx_strand_id
1 'polypeptide(L)'
;MLFHDPSSAPTLRSESEARWLPVETRNVFYASGDGVCGFRDICHGSIQATLLDDVMGVLGILNARLQHGMIPTEVDGRCSPKTDLGMLDLITNMIATQGIEVQYLRPLRVPKVVQITVRLEWKRICKSKGALGGVSLEGQTEAGKTRD
;
A
#
# COMPACT_ATOMS: atom_id res chain seq x y z
N MET A 1 -44.56 -33.34 19.71
CA MET A 1 -43.56 -32.37 20.20
C MET A 1 -42.22 -32.75 19.58
N LEU A 2 -41.78 -32.02 18.56
CA LEU A 2 -40.47 -32.19 17.94
C LEU A 2 -39.46 -31.39 18.78
N PHE A 3 -38.49 -32.09 19.38
CA PHE A 3 -37.37 -31.46 20.06
C PHE A 3 -36.46 -30.83 18.99
N HIS A 4 -36.41 -29.49 18.96
CA HIS A 4 -35.41 -28.77 18.18
C HIS A 4 -34.06 -28.91 18.89
N ASP A 5 -33.12 -29.58 18.23
CA ASP A 5 -31.73 -29.67 18.65
C ASP A 5 -31.08 -28.28 18.54
N PRO A 6 -30.63 -27.66 19.66
CA PRO A 6 -29.96 -26.35 19.65
C PRO A 6 -28.56 -26.40 19.01
N SER A 7 -28.09 -27.56 18.56
CA SER A 7 -26.82 -27.74 17.85
C SER A 7 -26.80 -27.18 16.42
N SER A 8 -27.95 -26.77 15.88
CA SER A 8 -28.07 -26.21 14.52
C SER A 8 -27.75 -24.71 14.44
N ALA A 9 -26.91 -24.18 15.33
CA ALA A 9 -26.38 -22.83 15.14
C ALA A 9 -25.38 -22.89 13.97
N PRO A 10 -25.48 -22.01 12.95
CA PRO A 10 -24.46 -21.92 11.93
C PRO A 10 -23.15 -21.63 12.66
N THR A 11 -22.19 -22.53 12.49
CA THR A 11 -20.86 -22.45 13.07
C THR A 11 -20.29 -21.10 12.62
N LEU A 12 -20.24 -20.16 13.56
CA LEU A 12 -19.76 -18.81 13.32
C LEU A 12 -18.31 -18.98 12.87
N ARG A 13 -18.07 -18.73 11.57
CA ARG A 13 -16.75 -18.83 10.94
C ARG A 13 -15.79 -17.91 11.68
N SER A 14 -15.13 -18.46 12.70
CA SER A 14 -14.09 -17.81 13.48
C SER A 14 -12.74 -18.17 12.86
N GLU A 15 -12.61 -17.92 11.56
CA GLU A 15 -11.33 -17.89 10.88
C GLU A 15 -11.11 -16.47 10.39
N SER A 16 -10.48 -15.65 11.24
CA SER A 16 -9.55 -14.58 10.84
C SER A 16 -9.88 -13.91 9.50
N GLU A 17 -10.94 -13.09 9.42
CA GLU A 17 -11.12 -12.23 8.24
C GLU A 17 -9.99 -11.20 8.20
N ALA A 18 -8.96 -11.51 7.42
CA ALA A 18 -7.89 -10.59 7.12
C ALA A 18 -8.51 -9.39 6.40
N ARG A 19 -8.35 -8.20 6.97
CA ARG A 19 -8.82 -6.98 6.32
C ARG A 19 -7.97 -6.74 5.08
N TRP A 20 -8.60 -6.67 3.91
CA TRP A 20 -7.93 -6.52 2.63
C TRP A 20 -8.30 -5.20 1.94
N LEU A 21 -7.49 -4.78 0.96
CA LEU A 21 -7.72 -3.60 0.12
C LEU A 21 -7.66 -3.98 -1.37
N PRO A 22 -8.43 -3.32 -2.27
CA PRO A 22 -8.51 -3.67 -3.69
C PRO A 22 -7.18 -3.78 -4.43
N VAL A 23 -6.23 -2.90 -4.12
CA VAL A 23 -4.90 -2.83 -4.72
C VAL A 23 -3.87 -2.97 -3.61
N GLU A 24 -3.06 -4.01 -3.68
CA GLU A 24 -2.06 -4.35 -2.65
C GLU A 24 -0.65 -3.88 -3.02
N THR A 25 -0.36 -3.70 -4.31
CA THR A 25 0.99 -3.36 -4.79
C THR A 25 0.91 -2.21 -5.78
N ARG A 26 1.89 -1.31 -5.73
CA ARG A 26 2.06 -0.25 -6.72
C ARG A 26 3.52 -0.02 -7.06
N ASN A 27 3.78 0.19 -8.35
CA ASN A 27 5.08 0.57 -8.87
C ASN A 27 4.99 1.99 -9.45
N VAL A 28 5.94 2.85 -9.11
CA VAL A 28 6.06 4.21 -9.66
C VAL A 28 7.50 4.46 -10.08
N PHE A 29 7.69 5.07 -11.24
CA PHE A 29 9.00 5.45 -11.74
C PHE A 29 9.21 6.96 -11.58
N TYR A 30 10.30 7.36 -10.93
CA TYR A 30 10.70 8.76 -10.79
C TYR A 30 12.01 9.00 -11.55
N ALA A 31 12.04 10.07 -12.34
CA ALA A 31 13.28 10.60 -12.89
C ALA A 31 13.84 11.66 -11.92
N SER A 32 14.94 11.34 -11.27
CA SER A 32 15.60 12.22 -10.30
C SER A 32 16.80 12.92 -10.95
N GLY A 33 16.82 14.25 -10.89
CA GLY A 33 17.95 15.08 -11.36
C GLY A 33 18.78 15.65 -10.20
N ASP A 34 19.77 16.48 -10.53
CA ASP A 34 20.75 16.99 -9.55
C ASP A 34 20.14 17.90 -8.45
N GLY A 35 18.94 18.41 -8.69
CA GLY A 35 18.21 19.25 -7.72
C GLY A 35 17.77 18.52 -6.45
N VAL A 36 17.87 17.19 -6.39
CA VAL A 36 17.50 16.40 -5.20
C VAL A 36 18.72 15.97 -4.36
N CYS A 37 19.91 16.44 -4.69
CA CYS A 37 21.14 16.06 -4.01
C CYS A 37 21.23 16.62 -2.58
N GLY A 38 21.70 15.80 -1.65
CA GLY A 38 22.11 16.25 -0.31
C GLY A 38 23.63 16.38 -0.17
N PHE A 39 24.39 15.54 -0.88
CA PHE A 39 25.85 15.58 -0.88
C PHE A 39 26.38 15.13 -2.25
N ARG A 40 27.11 16.00 -2.95
CA ARG A 40 27.62 15.75 -4.31
C ARG A 40 26.49 15.26 -5.23
N ASP A 41 26.67 14.08 -5.82
CA ASP A 41 25.75 13.40 -6.73
C ASP A 41 24.80 12.44 -5.99
N ILE A 42 24.74 12.46 -4.66
CA ILE A 42 23.91 11.56 -3.85
C ILE A 42 22.59 12.24 -3.49
N CYS A 43 21.49 11.61 -3.86
CA CYS A 43 20.12 12.03 -3.52
C CYS A 43 19.94 12.13 -2.00
N HIS A 44 19.38 13.25 -1.55
CA HIS A 44 19.13 13.52 -0.14
C HIS A 44 18.19 12.46 0.46
N GLY A 45 18.55 11.90 1.61
CA GLY A 45 17.78 10.82 2.24
C GLY A 45 16.32 11.20 2.48
N SER A 46 16.06 12.42 2.96
CA SER A 46 14.67 12.88 3.16
C SER A 46 13.87 12.95 1.86
N ILE A 47 14.49 13.23 0.70
CA ILE A 47 13.78 13.21 -0.58
C ILE A 47 13.39 11.77 -0.94
N GLN A 48 14.29 10.80 -0.72
CA GLN A 48 13.96 9.38 -0.91
C GLN A 48 12.82 8.95 0.02
N ALA A 49 12.82 9.38 1.29
CA ALA A 49 11.75 9.11 2.24
C ALA A 49 10.42 9.80 1.85
N THR A 50 10.47 11.01 1.30
CA THR A 50 9.27 11.71 0.79
C THR A 50 8.68 10.98 -0.41
N LEU A 51 9.51 10.52 -1.36
CA LEU A 51 9.02 9.73 -2.49
C LEU A 51 8.37 8.41 -2.04
N LEU A 52 8.93 7.77 -1.00
CA LEU A 52 8.32 6.61 -0.37
C LEU A 52 6.95 6.91 0.23
N ASP A 53 6.86 7.97 1.04
CA ASP A 53 5.62 8.39 1.67
C ASP A 53 4.53 8.77 0.65
N ASP A 54 4.92 9.47 -0.42
CA ASP A 54 4.03 9.83 -1.53
C ASP A 54 3.45 8.58 -2.21
N VAL A 55 4.29 7.61 -2.60
CA VAL A 55 3.81 6.39 -3.27
C VAL A 55 2.90 5.56 -2.36
N MET A 56 3.20 5.49 -1.05
CA MET A 56 2.33 4.84 -0.06
C MET A 56 0.98 5.56 0.05
N GLY A 57 0.98 6.89 0.20
CA GLY A 57 -0.23 7.70 0.29
C GLY A 57 -1.09 7.58 -0.96
N VAL A 58 -0.47 7.62 -2.13
CA VAL A 58 -1.12 7.44 -3.44
C VAL A 58 -1.78 6.06 -3.56
N LEU A 59 -1.18 4.99 -3.01
CA LEU A 59 -1.81 3.67 -2.95
C LEU A 59 -3.06 3.67 -2.04
N GLY A 60 -2.99 4.33 -0.89
CA GLY A 60 -4.15 4.52 -0.01
C GLY A 60 -5.29 5.29 -0.68
N ILE A 61 -4.98 6.41 -1.32
CA ILE A 61 -5.96 7.25 -2.05
C ILE A 61 -6.57 6.48 -3.22
N LEU A 62 -5.78 5.70 -3.95
CA LEU A 62 -6.28 4.87 -5.06
C LEU A 62 -7.33 3.88 -4.55
N ASN A 63 -7.03 3.16 -3.48
CA ASN A 63 -7.96 2.22 -2.86
C ASN A 63 -9.23 2.92 -2.36
N ALA A 64 -9.13 4.11 -1.78
CA ALA A 64 -10.30 4.86 -1.34
C ALA A 64 -11.19 5.23 -2.54
N ARG A 65 -10.59 5.74 -3.62
CA ARG A 65 -11.33 6.09 -4.85
C ARG A 65 -12.00 4.88 -5.49
N LEU A 66 -11.37 3.71 -5.46
CA LEU A 66 -11.97 2.45 -5.91
C LEU A 66 -13.18 2.06 -5.03
N GLN A 67 -13.05 2.18 -3.71
CA GLN A 67 -14.15 1.89 -2.75
C GLN A 67 -15.36 2.80 -2.92
N HIS A 68 -15.12 4.04 -3.33
CA HIS A 68 -16.16 5.02 -3.60
C HIS A 68 -16.76 4.96 -5.01
N GLY A 69 -16.28 4.05 -5.87
CA GLY A 69 -16.73 3.98 -7.26
C GLY A 69 -16.35 5.21 -8.09
N MET A 70 -15.35 5.99 -7.65
CA MET A 70 -14.82 7.12 -8.44
C MET A 70 -13.95 6.66 -9.61
N ILE A 71 -13.47 5.41 -9.55
CA ILE A 71 -12.74 4.74 -10.62
C ILE A 71 -13.62 3.57 -11.08
N PRO A 72 -14.01 3.51 -12.36
CA PRO A 72 -14.86 2.45 -12.85
C PRO A 72 -14.14 1.10 -12.76
N THR A 73 -14.86 0.08 -12.32
CA THR A 73 -14.40 -1.32 -12.30
C THR A 73 -15.35 -2.18 -13.12
N GLU A 74 -14.86 -3.27 -13.70
CA GLU A 74 -15.65 -4.15 -14.58
C GLU A 74 -16.88 -4.76 -13.88
N VAL A 75 -16.88 -4.79 -12.55
CA VAL A 75 -17.97 -5.31 -11.72
C VAL A 75 -18.30 -4.28 -10.64
N ASP A 76 -19.51 -3.72 -10.71
CA ASP A 76 -20.02 -2.79 -9.71
C ASP A 76 -20.05 -3.43 -8.31
N GLY A 77 -19.57 -2.70 -7.31
CA GLY A 77 -19.62 -3.12 -5.90
C GLY A 77 -18.53 -4.09 -5.46
N ARG A 78 -17.71 -4.68 -6.36
CA ARG A 78 -16.63 -5.60 -5.95
C ARG A 78 -15.59 -4.94 -5.03
N CYS A 79 -15.37 -3.64 -5.23
CA CYS A 79 -14.43 -2.87 -4.45
C CYS A 79 -15.07 -2.13 -3.27
N SER A 80 -16.34 -2.38 -2.93
CA SER A 80 -17.03 -1.63 -1.87
C SER A 80 -17.01 -2.36 -0.52
N PRO A 81 -16.70 -1.69 0.60
CA PRO A 81 -16.76 -2.28 1.94
C PRO A 81 -18.19 -2.65 2.39
N LYS A 82 -19.22 -2.10 1.73
CA LYS A 82 -20.63 -2.43 2.03
C LYS A 82 -21.03 -3.81 1.50
N THR A 83 -20.31 -4.29 0.50
CA THR A 83 -20.60 -5.51 -0.25
C THR A 83 -19.60 -6.61 0.08
N ASP A 84 -18.39 -6.25 0.54
CA ASP A 84 -17.38 -7.16 1.07
C ASP A 84 -17.05 -6.80 2.53
N LEU A 85 -17.57 -7.61 3.47
CA LEU A 85 -17.43 -7.38 4.91
C LEU A 85 -15.98 -7.56 5.41
N GLY A 86 -15.13 -8.24 4.65
CA GLY A 86 -13.71 -8.42 4.96
C GLY A 86 -12.85 -7.24 4.49
N MET A 87 -13.40 -6.26 3.78
CA MET A 87 -12.65 -5.13 3.24
C MET A 87 -12.45 -4.03 4.29
N LEU A 88 -11.27 -3.40 4.30
CA LEU A 88 -11.02 -2.22 5.12
C LEU A 88 -11.70 -0.98 4.52
N ASP A 89 -12.65 -0.39 5.23
CA ASP A 89 -13.29 0.89 4.85
C ASP A 89 -12.36 2.08 5.06
N LEU A 90 -11.83 2.68 3.98
CA LEU A 90 -10.86 3.77 4.08
C LEU A 90 -11.48 5.13 4.37
N ILE A 91 -12.77 5.32 4.10
CA ILE A 91 -13.49 6.58 4.37
C ILE A 91 -13.75 6.68 5.88
N THR A 92 -14.15 5.58 6.52
CA THR A 92 -14.40 5.56 7.97
C THR A 92 -13.10 5.58 8.78
N ASN A 93 -12.00 5.05 8.23
CA ASN A 93 -10.74 4.87 8.97
C ASN A 93 -9.67 5.95 8.73
N MET A 94 -9.93 6.98 7.91
CA MET A 94 -9.04 8.13 7.62
C MET A 94 -7.54 7.79 7.73
N ILE A 95 -6.96 7.25 6.65
CA ILE A 95 -5.54 6.86 6.67
C ILE A 95 -4.65 8.10 6.67
N ALA A 96 -3.76 8.18 7.66
CA ALA A 96 -2.62 9.08 7.67
C ALA A 96 -1.35 8.29 8.00
N THR A 97 -0.20 8.74 7.52
CA THR A 97 1.09 8.15 7.87
C THR A 97 1.32 8.33 9.38
N GLN A 98 1.25 7.23 10.14
CA GLN A 98 1.53 7.24 11.58
C GLN A 98 3.04 7.25 11.85
N GLY A 99 3.82 6.61 10.98
CA GLY A 99 5.26 6.52 11.08
C GLY A 99 5.83 5.85 9.84
N ILE A 100 7.08 6.16 9.54
CA ILE A 100 7.83 5.56 8.44
C ILE A 100 9.19 5.13 8.97
N GLU A 101 9.57 3.88 8.69
CA GLU A 101 10.92 3.37 8.92
C GLU A 101 11.57 3.17 7.56
N VAL A 102 12.72 3.82 7.33
CA VAL A 102 13.45 3.74 6.07
C VAL A 102 14.85 3.21 6.33
N GLN A 103 15.20 2.11 5.66
CA GLN A 103 16.54 1.55 5.69
C GLN A 103 17.25 1.87 4.37
N TYR A 104 18.29 2.71 4.46
CA TYR A 104 19.08 3.11 3.29
C TYR A 104 20.18 2.08 3.05
N LEU A 105 19.95 1.16 2.11
CA LEU A 105 20.88 0.06 1.83
C LEU A 105 22.09 0.50 1.00
N ARG A 106 21.91 1.46 0.08
CA ARG A 106 22.97 1.97 -0.80
C ARG A 106 22.72 3.44 -1.12
N PRO A 107 23.77 4.25 -1.32
CA PRO A 107 23.62 5.63 -1.80
C PRO A 107 22.97 5.67 -3.19
N LEU A 108 21.93 6.48 -3.36
CA LEU A 108 21.31 6.72 -4.66
C LEU A 108 22.03 7.86 -5.37
N ARG A 109 22.84 7.54 -6.38
CA ARG A 109 23.46 8.55 -7.25
C ARG A 109 22.46 9.06 -8.29
N VAL A 110 22.45 10.36 -8.52
CA VAL A 110 21.61 11.08 -9.50
C VAL A 110 22.51 11.88 -10.46
N PRO A 111 22.09 12.14 -11.71
CA PRO A 111 20.76 11.91 -12.27
C PRO A 111 20.48 10.43 -12.56
N LYS A 112 19.27 9.96 -12.22
CA LYS A 112 18.88 8.55 -12.41
C LYS A 112 17.36 8.37 -12.40
N VAL A 113 16.86 7.38 -13.14
CA VAL A 113 15.49 6.88 -13.00
C VAL A 113 15.45 5.79 -11.93
N VAL A 114 14.51 5.88 -11.00
CA VAL A 114 14.29 4.90 -9.93
C VAL A 114 12.87 4.37 -9.97
N GLN A 115 12.72 3.07 -9.77
CA GLN A 115 11.44 2.44 -9.49
C GLN A 115 11.25 2.36 -7.98
N ILE A 116 10.10 2.82 -7.51
CA ILE A 116 9.61 2.63 -6.15
C ILE A 116 8.47 1.62 -6.21
N THR A 117 8.62 0.53 -5.48
CA THR A 117 7.62 -0.52 -5.31
C THR A 117 7.11 -0.45 -3.89
N VAL A 118 5.82 -0.23 -3.72
CA VAL A 118 5.16 -0.32 -2.40
C VAL A 118 4.23 -1.52 -2.38
N ARG A 119 4.17 -2.19 -1.23
CA ARG A 119 3.27 -3.29 -0.96
C ARG A 119 2.56 -3.03 0.37
N LEU A 120 1.27 -3.28 0.40
CA LEU A 120 0.49 -3.26 1.62
C LEU A 120 0.60 -4.62 2.28
N GLU A 121 1.23 -4.65 3.45
CA GLU A 121 1.21 -5.80 4.34
C GLU A 121 0.26 -5.52 5.51
N TRP A 122 -0.73 -6.39 5.67
CA TRP A 122 -1.59 -6.35 6.85
C TRP A 122 -0.94 -7.14 7.98
N LYS A 123 -0.35 -6.43 8.94
CA LYS A 123 0.05 -7.05 10.21
C LYS A 123 -1.13 -6.94 11.18
N ARG A 124 -1.55 -8.07 11.78
CA ARG A 124 -2.56 -8.05 12.84
C ARG A 124 -2.07 -7.11 13.95
N ILE A 125 -2.81 -6.04 14.22
CA ILE A 125 -2.58 -5.21 15.40
C ILE A 125 -3.87 -5.17 16.21
N CYS A 126 -3.71 -5.43 17.51
CA CYS A 126 -4.78 -5.43 18.49
C CYS A 126 -5.55 -4.11 18.51
N LYS A 127 -6.86 -4.21 18.26
CA LYS A 127 -8.02 -3.35 18.58
C LYS A 127 -7.97 -1.81 18.52
N SER A 128 -6.85 -1.12 18.32
CA SER A 128 -6.87 0.36 18.30
C SER A 128 -5.91 1.04 17.32
N LYS A 129 -5.05 0.31 16.61
CA LYS A 129 -4.08 0.90 15.67
C LYS A 129 -3.93 0.02 14.45
N GLY A 130 -4.66 0.30 13.36
CA GLY A 130 -4.37 -0.34 12.08
C GLY A 130 -3.05 0.22 11.55
N ALA A 131 -1.98 -0.58 11.53
CA ALA A 131 -0.78 -0.22 10.79
C ALA A 131 -0.92 -0.77 9.37
N LEU A 132 -0.71 0.10 8.38
CA LEU A 132 -0.60 -0.29 6.99
C LEU A 132 0.88 -0.41 6.63
N GLY A 133 1.31 -1.63 6.31
CA GLY A 133 2.45 -1.90 5.44
C GLY A 133 3.85 -1.77 6.04
N GLY A 134 4.71 -2.72 5.68
CA GLY A 134 6.15 -2.49 5.57
C GLY A 134 6.47 -2.17 4.11
N VAL A 135 7.37 -1.22 3.87
CA VAL A 135 7.82 -0.89 2.52
C VAL A 135 9.26 -1.37 2.34
N SER A 136 9.47 -2.24 1.36
CA SER A 136 10.81 -2.63 0.90
C SER A 136 11.15 -1.84 -0.35
N LEU A 137 12.25 -1.09 -0.29
CA LEU A 137 12.85 -0.45 -1.46
C LEU A 137 13.72 -1.46 -2.20
N GLU A 138 13.21 -2.01 -3.30
CA GLU A 138 14.05 -2.64 -4.31
C GLU A 138 14.23 -1.69 -5.50
N GLY A 139 15.35 -0.98 -5.51
CA GLY A 139 15.77 -0.24 -6.71
C GLY A 139 16.27 -1.20 -7.77
N GLN A 140 15.37 -1.71 -8.63
CA GLN A 140 15.78 -2.41 -9.84
C GLN A 140 16.26 -1.39 -10.88
N THR A 141 17.48 -1.61 -11.38
CA THR A 141 18.11 -0.78 -12.40
C THR A 141 18.02 -1.52 -13.72
N GLU A 142 17.15 -1.07 -14.63
CA GLU A 142 17.33 -1.42 -16.03
C GLU A 142 18.34 -0.43 -16.63
N ALA A 143 19.56 -0.92 -16.84
CA ALA A 143 20.50 -0.25 -17.72
C ALA A 143 19.98 -0.45 -19.15
N GLY A 144 19.19 0.51 -19.64
CA GLY A 144 18.92 0.63 -21.06
C GLY A 144 20.25 0.73 -21.79
N LYS A 145 20.64 -0.35 -22.46
CA LYS A 145 21.82 -0.39 -23.32
C LYS A 145 21.52 0.52 -24.51
N THR A 146 21.99 1.76 -24.46
CA THR A 146 22.11 2.59 -25.66
C THR A 146 23.03 1.84 -26.61
N ARG A 147 22.42 1.31 -27.69
CA ARG A 147 23.15 0.85 -28.86
C ARG A 147 23.59 2.11 -29.60
N ASP A 148 24.88 2.41 -29.53
CA ASP A 148 25.58 3.06 -30.64
C ASP A 148 26.10 1.96 -31.58
#